data_AF-A0A1Q7WXA9-F1
#
_entry.id   AF-A0A1Q7WXA9-F1
#
_cell.length_a   1.000
_cell.length_b   1.000
_cell.length_c   1.000
_cell.angle_alpha   90.00
_cell.angle_beta   90.00
_cell.angle_gamma   90.00
#
_symmetry.space_group_name_H-M   'P 1'
#
loop_
_entity.id
_entity.type
_entity.pdbx_description
1 polymer ?
#
loop_
_entity_poly.entity_id
_entity_poly.type
_entity_poly.pdbx_seq_one_letter_code
_entity_poly.pdbx_strand_id
1 'polypeptide(L)' 'MERPICPGCGEPWLRPTQLPGRYRCVYCLRRFELVSQCPNCGEHQTIVRMSASEDMVCQQCGNSMLRSI' A
#
# COMPACT_ATOMS: atom_id res chain seq x y z
N MET A 1 9.59 -4.44 -13.05
CA MET A 1 9.82 -4.06 -11.65
C MET A 1 9.25 -2.66 -11.44
N GLU A 2 7.94 -2.55 -11.32
CA GLU A 2 7.28 -1.29 -10.99
C GLU A 2 7.37 -1.10 -9.47
N ARG A 3 8.05 -0.03 -9.05
CA ARG A 3 8.12 0.29 -7.63
C ARG A 3 6.80 0.93 -7.23
N PRO A 4 6.16 0.49 -6.13
CA PRO A 4 4.91 1.07 -5.67
C PRO A 4 5.05 2.58 -5.42
N ILE A 5 4.06 3.32 -5.90
CA ILE A 5 3.94 4.77 -5.70
C ILE A 5 3.41 5.02 -4.29
N CYS A 6 4.04 5.95 -3.58
CA CYS A 6 3.60 6.40 -2.27
C CYS A 6 2.29 7.21 -2.41
N PRO A 7 1.17 6.83 -1.78
CA PRO A 7 -0.08 7.59 -1.87
C PRO A 7 -0.02 8.94 -1.14
N GLY A 8 0.99 9.16 -0.28
CA GLY A 8 1.17 10.42 0.44
C GLY A 8 1.93 11.50 -0.33
N CYS A 9 2.92 11.12 -1.15
CA CYS A 9 3.76 12.09 -1.88
C CYS A 9 3.86 11.84 -3.40
N GLY A 10 3.27 10.76 -3.91
CA GLY A 10 3.28 10.43 -5.33
C GLY A 10 4.59 9.85 -5.86
N GLU A 11 5.57 9.57 -4.99
CA GLU A 11 6.88 9.08 -5.43
C GLU A 11 7.03 7.55 -5.36
N PRO A 12 7.82 6.94 -6.28
CA PRO A 12 8.04 5.50 -6.37
C PRO A 12 9.09 4.96 -5.37
N TRP A 13 9.29 5.64 -4.23
CA TRP A 13 10.29 5.31 -3.20
C TRP A 13 9.68 4.64 -1.96
N LEU A 14 8.63 3.85 -2.14
CA LEU A 14 7.99 3.10 -1.07
C LEU A 14 8.75 1.79 -0.82
N ARG A 15 9.24 1.59 0.40
CA ARG A 15 10.03 0.41 0.80
C ARG A 15 9.24 -0.44 1.80
N PRO A 16 9.24 -1.78 1.66
CA PRO A 16 8.72 -2.65 2.70
C PRO A 16 9.61 -2.55 3.95
N THR A 17 8.99 -2.73 5.11
CA THR A 17 9.68 -2.75 6.41
C THR A 17 9.88 -4.19 6.91
N GLN A 18 10.48 -4.37 8.09
CA GLN A 18 10.61 -5.69 8.71
C GLN A 18 9.26 -6.35 9.06
N LEU A 19 8.19 -5.56 9.15
CA LEU A 19 6.85 -6.08 9.44
C LEU A 19 6.09 -6.38 8.14
N PRO A 20 5.45 -7.56 8.04
CA PRO A 20 4.66 -7.93 6.88
C PRO A 20 3.49 -6.96 6.70
N GLY A 21 3.24 -6.55 5.46
CA GLY A 21 2.22 -5.55 5.14
C GLY A 21 2.56 -4.13 5.57
N ARG A 22 3.74 -3.83 6.13
CA ARG A 22 4.13 -2.45 6.45
C ARG A 22 5.14 -1.90 5.48
N TYR A 23 4.87 -0.68 5.05
CA TYR A 23 5.63 0.07 4.08
C TYR A 23 6.00 1.44 4.64
N ARG A 24 7.13 1.97 4.19
CA ARG A 24 7.59 3.31 4.55
C ARG A 24 8.11 4.00 3.30
N CYS A 25 7.66 5.22 3.09
CA CYS A 25 8.24 6.08 2.08
C CYS A 25 9.60 6.60 2.57
N VAL A 26 10.63 6.50 1.74
CA VAL A 26 11.96 7.05 2.08
C VAL A 26 11.97 8.57 1.99
N TYR A 27 11.14 9.15 1.13
CA TYR A 27 11.11 10.59 0.89
C TYR A 27 10.27 11.35 1.91
N CYS A 28 8.95 11.11 1.96
CA CYS A 28 8.07 11.79 2.92
C CYS A 28 8.10 11.18 4.33
N LEU A 29 8.88 10.11 4.55
CA LEU A 29 9.01 9.39 5.82
C LEU A 29 7.70 8.84 6.42
N ARG A 30 6.58 8.93 5.68
CA ARG A 30 5.30 8.39 6.11
C ARG A 30 5.31 6.87 6.11
N ARG A 31 4.61 6.33 7.09
CA ARG A 31 4.40 4.90 7.28
C ARG A 31 3.04 4.55 6.74
N PHE A 32 2.97 3.39 6.11
CA PHE A 32 1.77 2.84 5.55
C PHE A 32 1.65 1.39 5.97
N GLU A 33 0.43 0.95 6.22
CA GLU A 33 0.12 -0.44 6.41
C GLU A 33 -0.88 -0.89 5.37
N LEU A 34 -0.67 -2.10 4.88
CA LEU A 34 -1.53 -2.78 3.93
C LEU A 34 -2.71 -3.35 4.71
N VAL A 35 -3.88 -2.78 4.45
CA VAL A 35 -5.13 -3.21 5.08
C VAL A 35 -5.94 -4.03 4.10
N SER A 36 -6.70 -5.01 4.59
CA SER A 36 -7.64 -5.78 3.76
C SER A 36 -8.89 -4.96 3.41
N GLN A 37 -9.25 -3.97 4.22
CA GLN A 37 -10.35 -3.06 3.94
C GLN A 37 -9.83 -1.82 3.20
N CYS A 38 -10.36 -1.53 2.02
CA CYS A 38 -9.99 -0.34 1.28
C CYS A 38 -10.40 0.92 2.05
N PRO A 39 -9.48 1.84 2.36
CA PRO A 39 -9.80 3.08 3.09
C PRO A 39 -10.64 4.07 2.27
N ASN A 40 -10.80 3.83 0.95
CA ASN A 40 -11.53 4.74 0.07
C ASN A 40 -12.98 4.29 -0.19
N CYS A 41 -13.19 3.04 -0.60
CA CYS A 41 -14.52 2.51 -0.92
C CYS A 41 -15.09 1.57 0.16
N GLY A 42 -14.29 1.15 1.15
CA GLY A 42 -14.70 0.19 2.18
C GLY A 42 -14.68 -1.28 1.75
N GLU A 43 -14.31 -1.57 0.50
CA GLU A 43 -14.28 -2.94 -0.03
C GLU A 43 -13.26 -3.81 0.70
N HIS A 44 -13.66 -5.04 1.04
CA HIS A 44 -12.76 -6.03 1.64
C HIS A 44 -12.10 -6.86 0.55
N GLN A 45 -10.77 -6.88 0.55
CA GLN A 45 -9.96 -7.63 -0.39
C GLN A 45 -9.15 -8.70 0.33
N THR A 46 -9.09 -9.88 -0.27
CA THR A 46 -8.28 -10.99 0.23
C THR A 46 -6.85 -10.81 -0.26
N ILE A 47 -5.96 -10.36 0.64
CA ILE A 47 -4.53 -10.25 0.36
C ILE A 47 -3.89 -11.62 0.54
N VAL A 48 -3.69 -12.34 -0.57
CA VAL A 48 -3.14 -13.71 -0.54
C VAL A 48 -1.61 -13.68 -0.48
N ARG A 49 -0.96 -12.63 -1.02
CA ARG A 49 0.49 -12.51 -1.09
C ARG A 49 0.95 -11.09 -0.77
N MET A 50 1.33 -10.83 0.48
CA MET A 50 1.82 -9.52 0.96
C MET A 50 3.07 -8.95 0.24
N SER A 51 3.60 -9.65 -0.76
CA SER A 51 4.77 -9.27 -1.56
C SER A 51 4.43 -8.78 -2.97
N ALA A 52 3.20 -8.94 -3.47
CA ALA A 52 2.84 -8.46 -4.81
C ALA A 52 2.33 -7.01 -4.78
N SER A 53 2.67 -6.26 -5.83
CA SER A 53 2.22 -4.88 -5.99
C SER A 53 0.75 -4.73 -6.29
N GLU A 54 0.12 -5.80 -6.78
CA GLU A 54 -1.30 -5.87 -7.08
C GLU A 54 -2.15 -5.82 -5.80
N ASP A 55 -1.68 -6.43 -4.69
CA ASP A 55 -2.36 -6.37 -3.40
C ASP A 55 -2.37 -4.96 -2.80
N MET A 56 -1.43 -4.09 -3.20
CA MET A 56 -1.37 -2.70 -2.74
C MET A 56 -2.43 -1.80 -3.39
N VAL A 57 -3.19 -2.30 -4.37
CA VAL A 57 -4.22 -1.56 -5.08
C VAL A 57 -5.57 -2.24 -4.92
N CYS A 58 -6.61 -1.43 -4.79
CA CYS A 58 -7.97 -1.88 -4.72
C CYS A 58 -8.43 -2.35 -6.11
N GLN A 59 -8.83 -3.60 -6.24
CA GLN A 59 -9.39 -4.18 -7.45
C GLN A 59 -10.77 -3.57 -7.79
N GLN A 60 -11.48 -3.02 -6.79
CA GLN A 60 -12.79 -2.42 -6.99
C GLN A 60 -12.71 -0.95 -7.44
N CYS A 61 -11.91 -0.12 -6.76
CA CYS A 61 -11.84 1.32 -7.04
C CYS A 61 -10.50 1.79 -7.64
N GLY A 62 -9.51 0.91 -7.78
CA GLY A 62 -8.17 1.26 -8.25
C GLY A 62 -7.34 2.07 -7.26
N ASN A 63 -7.85 2.32 -6.05
CA ASN A 63 -7.17 3.16 -5.05
C ASN A 63 -6.16 2.38 -4.22
N SER A 64 -5.22 3.05 -3.57
CA SER A 64 -4.22 2.37 -2.74
C SER A 64 -4.86 1.73 -1.50
N MET A 65 -4.56 0.45 -1.28
CA MET A 65 -4.89 -0.31 -0.06
C MET A 65 -3.95 0.02 1.11
N LEU A 66 -3.05 0.98 0.91
CA LEU A 66 -2.07 1.44 1.87
C LEU A 66 -2.68 2.55 2.73
N ARG A 67 -2.93 2.24 3.99
CA ARG A 67 -3.43 3.19 4.98
C ARG A 67 -2.26 3.85 5.70
N SER A 68 -2.26 5.19 5.75
CA SER A 68 -1.30 5.93 6.57
C SER A 68 -1.60 5.78 8.05
N ILE A 69 -0.54 5.61 8.85
CA ILE A 69 -0.59 5.48 10.31
C ILE A 69 0.30 6.48 11.02
#